data_AF-A0A953PE20-F1
#
_entry.id   AF-A0A953PE20-F1
#
_cell.length_a   1.000
_cell.length_b   1.000
_cell.length_c   1.000
_cell.angle_alpha   90.00
_cell.angle_beta   90.00
_cell.angle_gamma   90.00
#
_symmetry.space_group_name_H-M   'P 1'
#
loop_
_entity.id
_entity.type
_entity.pdbx_description
1 polymer ?
#
loop_
_entity_poly.entity_id
_entity_poly.type
_entity_poly.pdbx_seq_one_letter_code
_entity_poly.pdbx_strand_id
1 'polypeptide(L)'
;MADGTEKREKSKKSGWLWPVGVMATGLAGAVVVALRGCWHRRMSWPVRGQGCAYQVCLGCGAKRLFDEDRFRAYGPYRYDLNELIAWSRVARMGKPAPPKVERPAS
;
A
#
# COMPACT_ATOMS: atom_id res chain seq x y z
N MET A 1 37.40 -47.10 49.26
CA MET A 1 37.74 -46.66 47.90
C MET A 1 36.48 -46.70 47.04
N ALA A 2 36.14 -45.55 46.45
CA ALA A 2 35.26 -45.24 45.31
C ALA A 2 33.88 -45.93 45.17
N ASP A 3 32.87 -45.18 45.59
CA ASP A 3 31.46 -45.24 45.17
C ASP A 3 31.32 -44.75 43.71
N GLY A 4 30.66 -45.56 42.87
CA GLY A 4 30.55 -45.33 41.43
C GLY A 4 29.28 -44.57 41.06
N THR A 5 29.44 -43.29 40.72
CA THR A 5 28.36 -42.35 40.38
C THR A 5 27.60 -42.73 39.10
N GLU A 6 26.26 -42.75 39.20
CA GLU A 6 25.29 -42.86 38.12
C GLU A 6 25.47 -41.75 37.06
N LYS A 7 25.51 -42.12 35.77
CA LYS A 7 25.60 -41.17 34.65
C LYS A 7 24.24 -40.99 33.97
N ARG A 8 23.61 -39.89 34.37
CA ARG A 8 22.35 -39.29 33.89
C ARG A 8 22.15 -39.36 32.37
N GLU A 9 21.02 -39.95 31.96
CA GLU A 9 20.48 -39.90 30.61
C GLU A 9 20.31 -38.45 30.12
N LYS A 10 20.82 -38.13 28.94
CA LYS A 10 20.32 -37.01 28.12
C LYS A 10 20.12 -37.47 26.68
N SER A 11 18.88 -37.86 26.42
CA SER A 11 18.31 -38.22 25.13
C SER A 11 18.62 -37.17 24.06
N LYS A 12 19.41 -37.59 23.07
CA LYS A 12 19.70 -36.88 21.82
C LYS A 12 18.43 -36.77 20.96
N LYS A 13 17.60 -35.77 21.20
CA LYS A 13 16.41 -35.45 20.38
C LYS A 13 16.34 -33.94 20.12
N SER A 14 17.39 -33.34 19.57
CA SER A 14 17.38 -31.92 19.13
C SER A 14 17.61 -31.73 17.63
N GLY A 15 17.90 -32.80 16.88
CA GLY A 15 18.22 -32.73 15.45
C GLY A 15 17.02 -32.80 14.49
N TRP A 16 15.81 -33.11 14.97
CA TRP A 16 14.65 -33.41 14.12
C TRP A 16 13.47 -32.45 14.31
N LEU A 17 13.73 -31.15 14.55
CA LEU A 17 12.65 -30.15 14.63
C LEU A 17 12.91 -28.89 13.81
N TRP A 18 14.13 -28.72 13.28
CA TRP A 18 14.49 -27.58 12.43
C TRP A 18 13.69 -27.49 11.11
N PRO A 19 13.35 -28.60 10.40
CA PRO A 19 12.60 -28.50 9.15
C PRO A 19 11.16 -27.97 9.34
N VAL A 20 10.53 -28.29 10.47
CA VAL A 20 9.17 -27.86 10.81
C VAL A 20 9.12 -26.37 11.16
N GLY A 21 10.16 -25.87 11.85
CA GLY A 21 10.30 -24.43 12.14
C GLY A 21 10.49 -23.57 10.88
N VAL A 22 11.15 -24.10 9.85
CA VAL A 22 11.38 -23.37 8.58
C VAL A 22 10.09 -23.24 7.76
N MET A 23 9.26 -24.29 7.71
CA MET A 23 7.99 -24.26 6.95
C MET A 23 6.94 -23.31 7.55
N ALA A 24 6.88 -23.16 8.88
CA ALA A 24 5.92 -22.26 9.54
C ALA A 24 6.15 -20.77 9.21
N THR A 25 7.41 -20.37 9.00
CA THR A 25 7.77 -18.99 8.66
C THR A 25 7.39 -18.60 7.22
N GLY A 26 7.35 -19.58 6.30
CA GLY A 26 7.08 -19.33 4.88
C GLY A 26 5.64 -18.92 4.58
N LEU A 27 4.65 -19.57 5.23
CA LEU A 27 3.23 -19.29 4.98
C LEU A 27 2.78 -17.94 5.58
N ALA A 28 3.34 -17.55 6.73
CA ALA A 28 3.08 -16.24 7.33
C ALA A 28 3.61 -15.08 6.45
N GLY A 29 4.75 -15.28 5.77
CA GLY A 29 5.35 -14.27 4.89
C GLY A 29 4.50 -13.93 3.66
N ALA A 30 3.91 -14.94 3.00
CA ALA A 30 3.10 -14.73 1.80
C ALA A 30 1.78 -14.00 2.09
N VAL A 31 1.15 -14.28 3.23
CA VAL A 31 -0.10 -13.66 3.65
C VAL A 31 0.10 -12.18 4.03
N VAL A 32 1.21 -11.82 4.68
CA VAL A 32 1.51 -10.40 5.01
C VAL A 32 1.76 -9.56 3.75
N VAL A 33 2.40 -10.13 2.72
CA VAL A 33 2.63 -9.46 1.44
C VAL A 33 1.33 -9.27 0.66
N ALA A 34 0.45 -10.28 0.65
CA ALA A 34 -0.84 -10.21 -0.05
C ALA A 34 -1.87 -9.30 0.67
N LEU A 35 -1.97 -9.38 2.00
CA LEU A 35 -2.98 -8.65 2.78
C LEU A 35 -2.69 -7.15 2.95
N ARG A 36 -1.48 -6.67 2.64
CA ARG A 36 -1.16 -5.25 2.89
C ARG A 36 -1.59 -4.32 1.76
N GLY A 37 -1.81 -4.79 0.52
CA GLY A 37 -2.21 -3.96 -0.64
C GLY A 37 -1.16 -2.90 -1.03
N CYS A 38 -1.24 -2.25 -2.22
CA CYS A 38 -0.44 -1.02 -2.43
C CYS A 38 -0.91 -0.01 -1.38
N TRP A 39 -0.05 0.37 -0.44
CA TRP A 39 -0.33 1.46 0.52
C TRP A 39 -0.42 2.83 -0.14
N HIS A 40 -0.41 2.86 -1.47
CA HIS A 40 -0.53 4.04 -2.31
C HIS A 40 0.46 5.16 -1.90
N ARG A 41 1.60 4.78 -1.29
CA ARG A 41 2.64 5.70 -0.82
C ARG A 41 3.48 6.29 -1.96
N ARG A 42 3.62 5.55 -3.06
CA ARG A 42 4.42 5.95 -4.21
C ARG A 42 3.51 6.40 -5.34
N MET A 43 3.19 7.69 -5.37
CA MET A 43 2.41 8.32 -6.43
C MET A 43 3.32 8.92 -7.49
N SER A 44 2.88 8.86 -8.75
CA SER A 44 3.51 9.56 -9.86
C SER A 44 3.37 11.08 -9.70
N TRP A 45 4.17 11.81 -10.48
CA TRP A 45 3.95 13.24 -10.69
C TRP A 45 2.54 13.48 -11.27
N PRO A 46 1.83 14.57 -10.90
CA PRO A 46 0.48 14.86 -11.38
C PRO A 46 0.45 15.08 -12.90
N VAL A 47 -0.27 14.23 -13.62
CA VAL A 47 -0.44 14.34 -15.07
C VAL A 47 -1.80 14.96 -15.37
N ARG A 48 -1.86 15.85 -16.37
CA ARG A 48 -3.11 16.39 -16.89
C ARG A 48 -3.67 15.48 -18.00
N GLY A 49 -4.95 15.16 -17.92
CA GLY A 49 -5.67 14.41 -18.96
C GLY A 49 -7.19 14.52 -18.79
N GLN A 50 -7.93 14.50 -19.90
CA GLN A 50 -9.40 14.63 -19.92
C GLN A 50 -9.97 15.83 -19.13
N GLY A 51 -9.23 16.96 -19.11
CA GLY A 51 -9.66 18.18 -18.42
C GLY A 51 -9.51 18.14 -16.90
N CYS A 52 -8.75 17.18 -16.34
CA CYS A 52 -8.43 17.10 -14.93
C CYS A 52 -6.97 16.67 -14.69
N ALA A 53 -6.41 17.00 -13.54
CA ALA A 53 -5.13 16.46 -13.10
C ALA A 53 -5.34 15.22 -12.23
N TYR A 54 -4.48 14.22 -12.38
CA TYR A 54 -4.51 12.99 -11.60
C TYR A 54 -3.10 12.43 -11.37
N GLN A 55 -2.97 11.60 -10.34
CA GLN A 55 -1.74 10.85 -10.01
C GLN A 55 -2.04 9.35 -10.02
N VAL A 56 -1.00 8.53 -10.23
CA VAL A 56 -1.11 7.07 -10.33
C VAL A 56 -0.19 6.40 -9.30
N CYS A 57 -0.64 5.38 -8.55
CA CYS A 57 0.25 4.54 -7.71
C CYS A 57 1.22 3.82 -8.64
N LEU A 58 2.52 4.07 -8.48
CA LEU A 58 3.57 3.38 -9.22
C LEU A 58 3.73 1.90 -8.79
N GLY A 59 3.10 1.50 -7.68
CA GLY A 59 3.10 0.12 -7.20
C GLY A 59 1.93 -0.74 -7.67
N CYS A 60 0.74 -0.16 -7.94
CA CYS A 60 -0.45 -0.94 -8.33
C CYS A 60 -1.24 -0.35 -9.50
N GLY A 61 -0.94 0.86 -9.97
CA GLY A 61 -1.66 1.51 -11.08
C GLY A 61 -2.96 2.22 -10.72
N ALA A 62 -3.39 2.22 -9.45
CA ALA A 62 -4.60 2.94 -9.04
C ALA A 62 -4.42 4.46 -9.21
N LYS A 63 -5.42 5.14 -9.76
CA LYS A 63 -5.43 6.58 -10.05
C LYS A 63 -6.17 7.34 -8.95
N ARG A 64 -5.80 8.60 -8.76
CA ARG A 64 -6.45 9.55 -7.84
C ARG A 64 -6.42 10.95 -8.41
N LEU A 65 -7.50 11.70 -8.24
CA LEU A 65 -7.58 13.07 -8.73
C LEU A 65 -6.63 13.98 -7.94
N PHE A 66 -6.13 15.01 -8.62
CA PHE A 66 -5.24 16.01 -8.07
C PHE A 66 -5.79 17.41 -8.31
N ASP A 67 -5.78 18.22 -7.25
CA ASP A 67 -6.17 19.63 -7.29
C ASP A 67 -4.90 20.44 -7.51
N GLU A 68 -4.82 21.12 -8.65
CA GLU A 68 -3.66 21.90 -9.04
C GLU A 68 -3.60 23.25 -8.32
N ASP A 69 -4.75 23.81 -7.97
CA ASP A 69 -4.85 25.10 -7.28
C ASP A 69 -4.36 24.95 -5.83
N ARG A 70 -4.76 23.85 -5.19
CA ARG A 70 -4.37 23.53 -3.80
C ARG A 70 -3.13 22.65 -3.71
N PHE A 71 -2.63 22.18 -4.85
CA PHE A 71 -1.52 21.23 -4.96
C PHE A 71 -1.68 19.99 -4.07
N ARG A 72 -2.87 19.38 -4.06
CA ARG A 72 -3.21 18.23 -3.19
C ARG A 72 -4.05 17.17 -3.91
N ALA A 73 -3.75 15.91 -3.67
CA ALA A 73 -4.57 14.79 -4.13
C ALA A 73 -5.89 14.71 -3.35
N TYR A 74 -6.99 14.38 -4.01
CA TYR A 74 -8.31 14.28 -3.41
C TYR A 74 -9.14 13.13 -4.00
N GLY A 75 -10.22 12.78 -3.30
CA GLY A 75 -11.13 11.72 -3.71
C GLY A 75 -10.59 10.30 -3.49
N PRO A 76 -11.37 9.28 -3.92
CA PRO A 76 -11.03 7.87 -3.79
C PRO A 76 -9.91 7.44 -4.75
N TYR A 77 -9.39 6.23 -4.56
CA TYR A 77 -8.53 5.56 -5.55
C TYR A 77 -9.39 4.71 -6.47
N ARG A 78 -9.23 4.84 -7.79
CA ARG A 78 -9.91 4.02 -8.81
C ARG A 78 -8.96 3.73 -9.98
N TYR A 79 -9.20 2.64 -10.68
CA TYR A 79 -8.43 2.29 -11.88
C TYR A 79 -8.93 3.02 -13.13
N ASP A 80 -10.25 3.21 -13.22
CA ASP A 80 -10.86 4.00 -14.28
C ASP A 80 -10.85 5.49 -13.93
N LEU A 81 -10.26 6.29 -14.81
CA LEU A 81 -10.24 7.74 -14.67
C LEU A 81 -11.62 8.36 -14.93
N ASN A 82 -12.43 7.75 -15.80
CA ASN A 82 -13.76 8.26 -16.14
C ASN A 82 -14.68 8.17 -14.92
N GLU A 83 -14.61 7.07 -14.16
CA GLU A 83 -15.35 6.92 -12.90
C GLU A 83 -14.95 8.00 -11.87
N LEU A 84 -13.65 8.31 -11.76
CA LEU A 84 -13.14 9.39 -10.91
C LEU A 84 -13.70 10.75 -11.33
N ILE A 85 -13.71 11.03 -12.63
CA ILE A 85 -14.25 12.28 -13.19
C ILE A 85 -15.74 12.38 -12.90
N ALA A 86 -16.51 11.33 -13.18
CA ALA A 86 -17.96 11.28 -12.90
C ALA A 86 -18.24 11.52 -11.42
N TRP A 87 -17.53 10.83 -10.53
CA TRP A 87 -17.62 11.03 -9.08
C TRP A 87 -17.31 12.49 -8.69
N SER A 88 -16.27 13.09 -9.26
CA SER A 88 -15.88 14.47 -8.95
C SER A 88 -16.93 15.49 -9.39
N ARG A 89 -17.61 15.24 -10.52
CA ARG A 89 -18.69 16.10 -11.01
C ARG A 89 -19.86 16.07 -10.06
N VAL A 90 -20.30 14.88 -9.63
CA VAL A 90 -21.37 14.73 -8.64
C VAL A 90 -20.99 15.38 -7.30
N ALA A 91 -19.76 15.15 -6.83
CA ALA A 91 -19.27 15.75 -5.58
C ALA A 91 -19.19 17.29 -5.61
N ARG A 92 -19.00 17.87 -6.81
CA ARG A 92 -18.97 19.33 -7.02
C ARG A 92 -20.36 19.94 -7.21
N MET A 93 -21.37 19.19 -7.67
CA MET A 93 -22.73 19.72 -7.78
C MET A 93 -23.31 20.17 -6.42
N GLY A 94 -22.82 19.60 -5.31
CA GLY A 94 -23.18 20.02 -3.96
C GLY A 94 -22.27 21.10 -3.35
N LYS A 95 -21.30 21.67 -4.09
CA LYS A 95 -20.33 22.63 -3.55
C LYS A 95 -20.11 23.81 -4.51
N PRO A 96 -20.07 25.06 -4.02
CA PRO A 96 -19.71 26.19 -4.86
C PRO A 96 -18.30 25.97 -5.43
N ALA A 97 -18.13 26.26 -6.73
CA ALA A 97 -16.84 26.12 -7.40
C ALA A 97 -15.78 26.97 -6.67
N PRO A 98 -14.58 26.42 -6.41
CA PRO A 98 -13.51 27.23 -5.85
C PRO A 98 -13.17 28.37 -6.82
N PRO A 99 -12.81 29.56 -6.30
CA PRO A 99 -12.39 30.67 -7.15
C PRO A 99 -11.16 30.23 -7.95
N LYS A 100 -11.22 30.45 -9.27
CA LYS A 100 -10.10 30.22 -10.18
C LYS A 100 -9.01 31.23 -9.81
N VAL A 101 -7.94 30.79 -9.18
CA VAL A 101 -6.79 31.65 -8.90
C VAL A 101 -5.95 31.67 -10.16
N GLU A 102 -6.10 32.71 -10.97
CA GLU A 102 -5.18 32.97 -12.09
C GLU A 102 -3.79 33.21 -11.54
N ARG A 103 -2.88 32.28 -11.79
CA ARG A 103 -1.45 32.49 -11.56
C ARG A 103 -0.91 33.34 -12.71
N PRO A 104 -0.34 34.54 -12.46
CA PRO A 104 0.35 35.27 -13.50
C PRO A 104 1.53 34.45 -14.00
N ALA A 105 1.74 34.44 -15.32
CA ALA A 105 2.96 33.89 -15.91
C ALA A 105 4.14 34.74 -15.42
N SER A 106 5.16 34.09 -14.84
CA SER A 106 6.47 34.70 -14.56
C SER A 106 7.41 34.48 -15.72
#